data_AF-A0AAD5FZE9-F1
#
_entry.id   AF-A0AAD5FZE9-F1
#
_cell.length_a   1.000
_cell.length_b   1.000
_cell.length_c   1.000
_cell.angle_alpha   90.00
_cell.angle_beta   90.00
_cell.angle_gamma   90.00
#
_symmetry.space_group_name_H-M   'P 1'
#
loop_
_entity.id
_entity.type
_entity.pdbx_description
1 polymer ?
#
loop_
_entity_poly.entity_id
_entity_poly.type
_entity_poly.pdbx_seq_one_letter_code
_entity_poly.pdbx_strand_id
1 'polypeptide(L)'
;MSFPFTAKNVSLSQGPDPKTSIQTEREAQKFNPQAMQYFLEGSEQRGELIKALTQQMERDPILWTDGSFYDLTKNQQRELTVTKINRISRYLEGDSLDVFHRRMSLLSVFDPGASTRIFVNLGLFLSCIKGNGTAEQLKYWAVDKYTDKIRGIYGCF
;
A
#
# COMPACT_ATOMS: atom_id res chain seq x y z
N MET A 1 -18.25 26.94 46.35
CA MET A 1 -17.37 25.91 46.95
C MET A 1 -16.38 25.48 45.87
N SER A 2 -15.10 25.81 46.02
CA SER A 2 -14.06 25.42 45.07
C SER A 2 -13.58 24.01 45.40
N PHE A 3 -13.67 23.09 44.44
CA PHE A 3 -12.97 21.81 44.56
C PHE A 3 -11.47 22.06 44.38
N PRO A 4 -10.62 21.71 45.36
CA PRO A 4 -9.18 21.77 45.15
C PRO A 4 -8.83 20.67 44.14
N PHE A 5 -8.14 21.04 43.06
CA PHE A 5 -7.46 20.06 42.20
C PHE A 5 -6.39 19.36 43.06
N THR A 6 -6.74 18.23 43.67
CA THR A 6 -5.83 17.41 44.48
C THR A 6 -4.78 16.75 43.60
N ALA A 7 -3.52 16.97 43.98
CA ALA A 7 -2.29 16.24 43.66
C ALA A 7 -2.13 15.64 42.25
N LYS A 8 -1.17 16.19 41.49
CA LYS A 8 -0.60 15.51 40.32
C LYS A 8 0.08 14.21 40.79
N ASN A 9 -0.65 13.08 40.70
CA ASN A 9 -0.14 11.74 40.96
C ASN A 9 0.78 11.30 39.80
N VAL A 10 1.94 11.93 39.67
CA VAL A 10 2.99 11.41 38.77
C VAL A 10 3.64 10.25 39.50
N SER A 11 3.32 9.02 39.08
CA SER A 11 4.00 7.83 39.59
C SER A 11 5.45 7.82 39.13
N LEU A 12 6.39 7.63 40.06
CA LEU A 12 7.81 7.40 39.77
C LEU A 12 8.11 5.90 39.53
N SER A 13 7.09 5.04 39.51
CA SER A 13 7.25 3.63 39.18
C SER A 13 7.83 3.47 37.78
N GLN A 14 8.61 2.41 37.58
CA GLN A 14 9.08 2.04 36.25
C GLN A 14 7.87 1.92 35.30
N GLY A 15 7.97 2.60 34.15
CA GLY A 15 6.96 2.50 33.10
C GLY A 15 6.89 1.07 32.53
N PRO A 16 5.87 0.76 31.72
CA PRO A 16 5.80 -0.53 31.06
C PRO A 16 7.07 -0.78 30.23
N ASP A 17 7.44 -2.05 30.09
CA ASP A 17 8.50 -2.50 29.18
C ASP A 17 7.91 -3.34 28.03
N PRO A 18 7.36 -2.69 26.99
CA PRO A 18 6.76 -3.39 25.85
C PRO A 18 7.76 -4.27 25.10
N LYS A 19 9.06 -3.92 25.12
CA LYS A 19 10.11 -4.67 24.42
C LYS A 19 10.29 -6.05 25.05
N THR A 20 10.37 -6.11 26.37
CA THR A 20 10.46 -7.41 27.06
C THR A 20 9.16 -8.19 26.90
N SER A 21 8.00 -7.52 27.04
CA SER A 21 6.69 -8.16 26.87
C SER A 21 6.52 -8.83 25.49
N ILE A 22 6.82 -8.14 24.39
CA ILE A 22 6.68 -8.73 23.05
C ILE A 22 7.69 -9.87 22.81
N GLN A 23 8.87 -9.80 23.42
CA GLN A 23 9.88 -10.84 23.32
C GLN A 23 9.45 -12.12 24.05
N THR A 24 8.90 -11.98 25.26
CA THR A 24 8.33 -13.11 26.02
C THR A 24 7.22 -13.80 25.23
N GLU A 25 6.32 -13.05 24.60
CA GLU A 25 5.25 -13.63 23.76
C GLU A 25 5.80 -14.38 22.54
N ARG A 26 6.85 -13.84 21.88
CA ARG A 26 7.52 -14.50 20.75
C ARG A 26 8.25 -15.77 21.17
N GLU A 27 8.85 -15.80 22.35
CA GLU A 27 9.53 -16.97 22.90
C GLU A 27 8.53 -18.07 23.30
N ALA A 28 7.34 -17.69 23.73
CA ALA A 28 6.26 -18.62 24.08
C ALA A 28 5.53 -19.22 22.85
N GLN A 29 5.88 -18.82 21.62
CA GLN A 29 5.21 -19.27 20.41
C GLN A 29 5.34 -20.79 20.20
N LYS A 30 4.25 -21.44 19.78
CA LYS A 30 4.18 -22.91 19.61
C LYS A 30 4.21 -23.37 18.16
N PHE A 31 4.27 -22.45 17.21
CA PHE A 31 4.28 -22.73 15.78
C PHE A 31 5.36 -21.88 15.10
N ASN A 32 5.81 -22.32 13.92
CA ASN A 32 6.75 -21.57 13.10
C ASN A 32 5.98 -20.48 12.30
N PRO A 33 6.23 -19.18 12.54
CA PRO A 33 5.56 -18.11 11.80
C PRO A 33 5.82 -18.15 10.30
N GLN A 34 7.00 -18.61 9.87
CA GLN A 34 7.34 -18.73 8.45
C GLN A 34 6.46 -19.78 7.75
N ALA A 35 6.22 -20.91 8.42
CA ALA A 35 5.33 -21.94 7.91
C ALA A 35 3.88 -21.43 7.84
N MET A 36 3.44 -20.65 8.84
CA MET A 36 2.12 -20.01 8.81
C MET A 36 2.00 -18.99 7.67
N GLN A 37 3.04 -18.20 7.40
CA GLN A 37 3.05 -17.28 6.27
C GLN A 37 2.83 -18.03 4.95
N TYR A 38 3.61 -19.09 4.69
CA TYR A 38 3.46 -19.85 3.46
C TYR A 38 2.08 -20.50 3.32
N PHE A 39 1.49 -20.94 4.42
CA PHE A 39 0.11 -21.42 4.45
C PHE A 39 -0.90 -20.34 4.06
N LEU A 40 -0.82 -19.15 4.68
CA LEU A 40 -1.73 -18.02 4.39
C LEU A 40 -1.61 -17.51 2.95
N GLU A 41 -0.40 -17.55 2.41
CA GLU A 41 -0.08 -17.14 1.05
C GLU A 41 -0.42 -18.21 -0.01
N GLY A 42 -0.74 -19.43 0.45
CA GLY A 42 -1.10 -20.58 -0.37
C GLY A 42 0.08 -21.30 -1.02
N SER A 43 1.29 -20.75 -0.98
CA SER A 43 2.53 -21.44 -1.31
C SER A 43 3.76 -20.69 -0.82
N GLU A 44 4.90 -21.39 -0.72
CA GLU A 44 6.20 -20.77 -0.44
C GLU A 44 6.58 -19.74 -1.51
N GLN A 45 6.36 -20.04 -2.80
CA GLN A 45 6.71 -19.11 -3.87
C GLN A 45 5.93 -17.79 -3.76
N ARG A 46 4.64 -17.86 -3.38
CA ARG A 46 3.81 -16.66 -3.15
C ARG A 46 4.25 -15.89 -1.92
N GLY A 47 4.61 -16.59 -0.85
CA GLY A 47 5.15 -15.97 0.37
C GLY A 47 6.44 -15.20 0.11
N GLU A 48 7.39 -15.79 -0.62
CA GLU A 48 8.65 -15.12 -0.97
C GLU A 48 8.45 -13.99 -1.99
N LEU A 49 7.50 -14.13 -2.94
CA LEU A 49 7.12 -13.03 -3.83
C LEU A 49 6.58 -11.82 -3.03
N ILE A 50 5.68 -12.05 -2.08
CA ILE A 50 5.15 -10.99 -1.22
C ILE A 50 6.25 -10.27 -0.47
N LYS A 51 7.16 -11.03 0.14
CA LYS A 51 8.30 -10.48 0.87
C LYS A 51 9.20 -9.64 -0.05
N ALA A 52 9.46 -10.12 -1.26
CA ALA A 52 10.24 -9.38 -2.25
C ALA A 52 9.56 -8.07 -2.67
N LEU A 53 8.25 -8.10 -2.95
CA LEU A 53 7.47 -6.91 -3.33
C LEU A 53 7.41 -5.89 -2.19
N THR A 54 7.15 -6.34 -0.96
CA THR A 54 7.15 -5.48 0.23
C THR A 54 8.50 -4.80 0.40
N GLN A 55 9.60 -5.56 0.34
CA GLN A 55 10.95 -5.00 0.46
C GLN A 55 11.30 -4.03 -0.67
N GLN A 56 10.82 -4.26 -1.90
CA GLN A 56 11.03 -3.31 -3.00
C GLN A 56 10.36 -1.97 -2.69
N MET A 57 9.14 -1.97 -2.16
CA MET A 57 8.41 -0.73 -1.84
C MET A 57 8.95 -0.05 -0.59
N GLU A 58 9.37 -0.81 0.42
CA GLU A 58 10.03 -0.28 1.62
C GLU A 58 11.38 0.38 1.29
N ARG A 59 12.10 -0.11 0.28
CA ARG A 59 13.42 0.44 -0.09
C ARG A 59 13.34 1.50 -1.18
N ASP A 60 12.16 1.71 -1.75
CA ASP A 60 11.96 2.71 -2.79
C ASP A 60 11.77 4.10 -2.15
N PRO A 61 12.66 5.07 -2.40
CA PRO A 61 12.61 6.38 -1.74
C PRO A 61 11.37 7.20 -2.12
N ILE A 62 10.67 6.86 -3.20
CA ILE A 62 9.44 7.54 -3.62
C ILE A 62 8.21 6.87 -2.98
N LEU A 63 8.21 5.54 -2.87
CA LEU A 63 7.06 4.80 -2.32
C LEU A 63 7.09 4.71 -0.79
N TRP A 64 8.29 4.77 -0.20
CA TRP A 64 8.49 4.79 1.24
C TRP A 64 7.59 5.83 1.93
N THR A 65 6.99 5.41 3.04
CA THR A 65 6.07 6.24 3.82
C THR A 65 6.40 6.03 5.29
N ASP A 66 6.76 7.10 6.00
CA ASP A 66 7.00 7.10 7.43
C ASP A 66 6.04 8.06 8.16
N GLY A 67 6.32 8.34 9.43
CA GLY A 67 5.51 9.24 10.24
C GLY A 67 5.35 10.66 9.67
N SER A 68 6.31 11.14 8.86
CA SER A 68 6.25 12.49 8.28
C SER A 68 5.09 12.67 7.30
N PHE A 69 4.53 11.58 6.76
CA PHE A 69 3.35 11.61 5.91
C PHE A 69 2.15 12.26 6.62
N TYR A 70 2.02 12.04 7.93
CA TYR A 70 0.91 12.57 8.73
C TYR A 70 1.03 14.09 8.98
N ASP A 71 2.22 14.66 8.78
CA ASP A 71 2.47 16.10 8.92
C ASP A 71 2.24 16.87 7.61
N LEU A 72 2.05 16.16 6.49
CA LEU A 72 1.83 16.78 5.19
C LEU A 72 0.46 17.46 5.12
N THR A 73 0.45 18.66 4.54
CA THR A 73 -0.79 19.30 4.10
C THR A 73 -1.46 18.48 2.99
N LYS A 74 -2.77 18.69 2.82
CA LYS A 74 -3.53 18.06 1.72
C LYS A 74 -2.89 18.28 0.34
N ASN A 75 -2.35 19.48 0.07
CA ASN A 75 -1.73 19.77 -1.23
C ASN A 75 -0.42 18.98 -1.43
N GLN A 76 0.41 18.90 -0.39
CA GLN A 76 1.65 18.09 -0.44
C GLN A 76 1.34 16.60 -0.62
N GLN A 77 0.32 16.07 0.07
CA GLN A 77 -0.12 14.70 -0.14
C GLN A 77 -0.59 14.45 -1.58
N ARG A 78 -1.28 15.42 -2.20
CA ARG A 78 -1.74 15.33 -3.60
C ARG A 78 -0.56 15.26 -4.57
N GLU A 79 0.44 16.13 -4.39
CA GLU A 79 1.65 16.15 -5.20
C GLU A 79 2.44 14.85 -5.04
N LEU A 80 2.71 14.44 -3.80
CA LEU A 80 3.41 13.19 -3.50
C LEU A 80 2.69 11.98 -4.11
N THR A 81 1.36 11.95 -4.03
CA THR A 81 0.58 10.85 -4.62
C THR A 81 0.82 10.73 -6.12
N VAL A 82 0.89 11.84 -6.86
CA VAL A 82 1.16 11.81 -8.31
C VAL A 82 2.58 11.31 -8.60
N THR A 83 3.57 11.71 -7.78
CA THR A 83 4.94 11.18 -7.88
C THR A 83 4.97 9.66 -7.66
N LYS A 84 4.22 9.15 -6.67
CA LYS A 84 4.08 7.71 -6.42
C LYS A 84 3.38 6.98 -7.58
N ILE A 85 2.34 7.56 -8.18
CA ILE A 85 1.67 7.00 -9.36
C ILE A 85 2.67 6.82 -10.51
N ASN A 86 3.47 7.85 -10.80
CA ASN A 86 4.52 7.78 -11.82
C ASN A 86 5.63 6.76 -11.48
N ARG A 87 5.90 6.51 -10.19
CA ARG A 87 6.83 5.46 -9.80
C ARG A 87 6.24 4.06 -10.00
N ILE A 88 4.98 3.87 -9.60
CA ILE A 88 4.25 2.61 -9.77
C ILE A 88 4.07 2.23 -11.23
N SER A 89 3.80 3.19 -12.12
CA SER A 89 3.63 2.91 -13.55
C SER A 89 4.83 2.24 -14.20
N ARG A 90 6.05 2.46 -13.68
CA ARG A 90 7.27 1.80 -14.19
C ARG A 90 7.31 0.31 -13.87
N TYR A 91 6.72 -0.12 -12.75
CA TYR A 91 6.64 -1.54 -12.42
C TYR A 91 5.68 -2.28 -13.35
N LEU A 92 4.66 -1.60 -13.89
CA LEU A 92 3.72 -2.17 -14.85
C LEU A 92 4.38 -2.58 -16.18
N GLU A 93 5.56 -2.02 -16.50
CA GLU A 93 6.33 -2.39 -17.70
C GLU A 93 7.07 -3.72 -17.54
N GLY A 94 7.42 -4.11 -16.30
CA GLY A 94 8.20 -5.31 -16.01
C GLY A 94 7.44 -6.43 -15.28
N ASP A 95 6.44 -6.08 -14.49
CA ASP A 95 5.62 -7.05 -13.75
C ASP A 95 4.66 -7.78 -14.70
N SER A 96 4.42 -9.07 -14.41
CA SER A 96 3.23 -9.73 -14.95
C SER A 96 1.96 -9.11 -14.32
N LEU A 97 0.80 -9.27 -14.95
CA LEU A 97 -0.46 -8.73 -14.41
C LEU A 97 -0.76 -9.24 -12.99
N ASP A 98 -0.47 -10.52 -12.71
CA ASP A 98 -0.66 -11.12 -11.38
C ASP A 98 0.27 -10.48 -10.33
N VAL A 99 1.56 -10.31 -10.68
CA VAL A 99 2.54 -9.64 -9.81
C VAL A 99 2.15 -8.19 -9.56
N PHE A 100 1.73 -7.47 -10.61
CA PHE A 100 1.30 -6.08 -10.49
C PHE A 100 0.05 -5.95 -9.61
N HIS A 101 -0.94 -6.82 -9.75
CA HIS A 101 -2.11 -6.84 -8.85
C HIS A 101 -1.70 -7.09 -7.40
N ARG A 102 -0.74 -7.99 -7.15
CA ARG A 102 -0.22 -8.24 -5.80
C ARG A 102 0.48 -7.00 -5.24
N ARG A 103 1.29 -6.31 -6.05
CA ARG A 103 1.92 -5.03 -5.69
C ARG A 103 0.88 -3.97 -5.34
N MET A 104 -0.18 -3.84 -6.14
CA MET A 104 -1.28 -2.91 -5.88
C MET A 104 -2.04 -3.24 -4.60
N SER A 105 -2.25 -4.53 -4.31
CA SER A 105 -2.86 -4.98 -3.05
C SER A 105 -2.00 -4.57 -1.85
N LEU A 106 -0.68 -4.74 -1.92
CA LEU A 106 0.24 -4.29 -0.86
C LEU A 106 0.24 -2.76 -0.72
N LEU A 107 0.28 -2.02 -1.83
CA LEU A 107 0.21 -0.56 -1.82
C LEU A 107 -1.02 -0.05 -1.07
N SER A 108 -2.18 -0.70 -1.25
CA SER A 108 -3.41 -0.30 -0.57
C SER A 108 -3.38 -0.44 0.96
N VAL A 109 -2.43 -1.22 1.50
CA VAL A 109 -2.27 -1.39 2.96
C VAL A 109 -1.61 -0.16 3.58
N PHE A 110 -0.56 0.37 2.97
CA PHE A 110 0.24 1.46 3.55
C PHE A 110 0.01 2.83 2.90
N ASP A 111 -0.47 2.88 1.65
CA ASP A 111 -0.84 4.11 0.96
C ASP A 111 -2.15 3.93 0.17
N PRO A 112 -3.30 3.89 0.89
CA PRO A 112 -4.60 3.76 0.26
C PRO A 112 -4.92 4.93 -0.70
N GLY A 113 -4.37 6.12 -0.45
CA GLY A 113 -4.59 7.29 -1.29
C GLY A 113 -4.02 7.12 -2.69
N ALA A 114 -2.77 6.66 -2.80
CA ALA A 114 -2.15 6.32 -4.07
C ALA A 114 -2.85 5.15 -4.76
N SER A 115 -3.15 4.06 -4.02
CA SER A 115 -3.81 2.90 -4.60
C SER A 115 -5.18 3.24 -5.18
N THR A 116 -6.00 4.04 -4.48
CA THR A 116 -7.33 4.43 -4.96
C THR A 116 -7.22 5.26 -6.23
N ARG A 117 -6.29 6.21 -6.31
CA ARG A 117 -6.12 7.02 -7.53
C ARG A 117 -5.73 6.17 -8.74
N ILE A 118 -4.88 5.16 -8.56
CA ILE A 118 -4.51 4.22 -9.63
C ILE A 118 -5.71 3.36 -10.02
N PHE A 119 -6.43 2.83 -9.03
CA PHE A 119 -7.56 1.93 -9.25
C PHE A 119 -8.75 2.63 -9.92
N VAL A 120 -8.98 3.92 -9.66
CA VAL A 120 -10.01 4.69 -10.37
C VAL A 120 -9.76 4.70 -11.89
N ASN A 121 -8.49 4.80 -12.32
CA ASN A 121 -8.13 4.74 -13.74
C ASN A 121 -8.14 3.30 -14.29
N LEU A 122 -7.39 2.39 -13.66
CA LEU A 122 -7.19 1.04 -14.19
C LEU A 122 -8.35 0.08 -13.89
N GLY A 123 -8.96 0.22 -12.72
CA GLY A 123 -10.00 -0.67 -12.20
C GLY A 123 -11.42 -0.21 -12.52
N LEU A 124 -11.70 1.10 -12.52
CA LEU A 124 -13.04 1.63 -12.81
C LEU A 124 -13.15 2.11 -14.26
N PHE A 125 -12.43 3.17 -14.63
CA PHE A 125 -12.52 3.77 -15.96
C PHE A 125 -12.26 2.76 -17.09
N LEU A 126 -11.12 2.05 -17.05
CA LEU A 126 -10.81 1.04 -18.07
C LEU A 126 -11.79 -0.15 -18.08
N SER A 127 -12.25 -0.60 -16.91
CA SER A 127 -13.25 -1.67 -16.84
C SER A 127 -14.58 -1.24 -17.45
N CYS A 128 -14.96 0.03 -17.31
CA CYS A 128 -16.18 0.54 -17.93
C CYS A 128 -16.07 0.61 -19.45
N ILE A 129 -14.93 1.03 -19.99
CA ILE A 129 -14.68 0.97 -21.44
C ILE A 129 -14.70 -0.49 -21.91
N LYS A 130 -14.06 -1.40 -21.17
CA LYS A 130 -14.04 -2.83 -21.52
C LYS A 130 -15.43 -3.46 -21.48
N GLY A 131 -16.26 -3.09 -20.51
CA GLY A 131 -17.58 -3.68 -20.29
C GLY A 131 -18.69 -3.08 -21.16
N ASN A 132 -18.57 -1.82 -21.58
CA ASN A 132 -19.63 -1.09 -22.29
C ASN A 132 -19.21 -0.59 -23.69
N GLY A 133 -17.91 -0.59 -24.00
CA GLY A 133 -17.40 -0.12 -25.28
C GLY A 133 -17.25 -1.22 -26.32
N THR A 134 -17.13 -0.82 -27.59
CA THR A 134 -16.75 -1.73 -28.68
C THR A 134 -15.27 -2.11 -28.60
N ALA A 135 -14.85 -3.12 -29.36
CA ALA A 135 -13.44 -3.52 -29.43
C ALA A 135 -12.52 -2.38 -29.91
N GLU A 136 -13.01 -1.56 -30.84
CA GLU A 136 -12.30 -0.39 -31.37
C GLU A 136 -12.18 0.70 -30.31
N GLN A 137 -13.22 0.92 -29.50
CA GLN A 137 -13.17 1.87 -28.38
C GLN A 137 -12.20 1.40 -27.30
N LEU A 138 -12.20 0.11 -26.96
CA LEU A 138 -11.24 -0.45 -26.01
C LEU A 138 -9.81 -0.32 -26.54
N LYS A 139 -9.55 -0.69 -27.79
CA LYS A 139 -8.22 -0.53 -28.41
C LYS A 139 -7.80 0.93 -28.39
N TYR A 140 -8.68 1.85 -28.80
CA TYR A 140 -8.36 3.26 -28.87
C TYR A 140 -7.99 3.83 -27.50
N TRP A 141 -8.80 3.61 -26.47
CA TRP A 141 -8.57 4.19 -25.16
C TRP A 141 -7.49 3.46 -24.34
N ALA A 142 -7.50 2.12 -24.34
CA ALA A 142 -6.52 1.37 -23.56
C ALA A 142 -5.14 1.41 -24.23
N VAL A 143 -5.06 1.04 -25.51
CA VAL A 143 -3.78 0.80 -26.21
C VAL A 143 -3.29 2.05 -26.93
N ASP A 144 -4.10 2.66 -27.80
CA ASP A 144 -3.63 3.76 -28.66
C ASP A 144 -3.41 5.06 -27.85
N LYS A 145 -4.13 5.23 -26.74
CA LYS A 145 -3.95 6.32 -25.77
C LYS A 145 -3.14 5.93 -24.53
N TYR A 146 -2.69 4.67 -24.43
CA TYR A 146 -1.83 4.14 -23.37
C TYR A 146 -2.39 4.21 -21.93
N THR A 147 -3.71 4.30 -21.77
CA THR A 147 -4.35 4.33 -20.44
C THR A 147 -4.01 3.09 -19.62
N ASP A 148 -3.91 1.93 -20.28
CA ASP A 148 -3.58 0.65 -19.64
C ASP A 148 -2.14 0.61 -19.10
N LYS A 149 -1.30 1.57 -19.49
CA LYS A 149 0.07 1.78 -19.00
C LYS A 149 0.19 2.97 -18.05
N ILE A 150 -0.92 3.57 -17.62
CA ILE A 150 -0.93 4.81 -16.82
C ILE A 150 -0.11 5.90 -17.53
N ARG A 151 -0.31 6.04 -18.85
CA ARG A 151 0.42 6.97 -19.71
C ARG A 151 -0.55 7.66 -20.66
N GLY A 152 -0.25 8.91 -21.02
CA GLY A 152 -1.04 9.66 -21.99
C GLY A 152 -2.30 10.24 -21.36
N ILE A 153 -3.33 9.42 -21.17
CA ILE A 153 -4.58 9.84 -20.53
C ILE A 153 -4.77 9.14 -19.18
N TYR A 154 -5.49 9.81 -18.28
CA TYR A 154 -5.79 9.31 -16.94
C TYR A 154 -7.28 9.50 -16.68
N GLY A 155 -8.03 8.41 -16.71
CA GLY A 155 -9.48 8.43 -16.57
C GLY A 155 -9.96 8.43 -15.13
N CYS A 156 -11.24 8.75 -14.98
CA CYS A 156 -12.00 8.68 -13.73
C CYS A 156 -13.36 8.01 -13.95
N PHE A 157 -14.07 7.73 -12.85
CA PHE A 157 -15.40 7.12 -12.87
C PHE A 157 -16.29 7.77 -11.82
#